data_AF-A0A6L5DV63-F1
#
_entry.id   AF-A0A6L5DV63-F1
#
_cell.length_a   1.000
_cell.length_b   1.000
_cell.length_c   1.000
_cell.angle_alpha   90.00
_cell.angle_beta   90.00
_cell.angle_gamma   90.00
#
_symmetry.space_group_name_H-M   'P 1'
#
loop_
_entity.id
_entity.type
_entity.pdbx_description
1 polymer ?
#
loop_
_entity_poly.entity_id
_entity_poly.type
_entity_poly.pdbx_seq_one_letter_code
_entity_poly.pdbx_strand_id
1 'polypeptide(L)'
;MEQAVKNEIKTIQLNNLERFYPEFVGGGDRELDGHGPKIMVNVIIYPDEYTIRARMNVFIQETKSDWSTGFGYIDKEVYRNDKPILRIVGSTESHYAIDMGGTHDSRVVAMKDGVVKNYTFWGDRKGDDIGSYSSVALEFDPNIKIEEF
;
A
#
# COMPACT_ATOMS: atom_id res chain seq x y z
N MET A 1 39.16 -19.11 -17.61
CA MET A 1 37.99 -18.58 -18.35
C MET A 1 37.01 -18.09 -17.31
N GLU A 2 36.87 -16.77 -17.17
CA GLU A 2 35.79 -16.17 -16.38
C GLU A 2 34.48 -16.41 -17.12
N GLN A 3 33.54 -17.12 -16.49
CA GLN A 3 32.17 -17.12 -16.96
C GLN A 3 31.61 -15.72 -16.70
N ALA A 4 31.23 -15.01 -17.77
CA ALA A 4 30.48 -13.78 -17.64
C ALA A 4 29.17 -14.09 -16.91
N VAL A 5 29.00 -13.51 -15.71
CA VAL A 5 27.73 -13.53 -14.99
C VAL A 5 26.71 -12.82 -15.87
N LYS A 6 25.67 -13.54 -16.28
CA LYS A 6 24.69 -13.05 -17.26
C LYS A 6 23.45 -12.62 -16.52
N ASN A 7 23.15 -11.33 -16.59
CA ASN A 7 21.91 -10.79 -16.03
C ASN A 7 20.68 -11.49 -16.64
N GLU A 8 19.70 -11.77 -15.80
CA GLU A 8 18.44 -12.40 -16.18
C GLU A 8 17.26 -11.51 -15.79
N ILE A 9 16.25 -11.42 -16.66
CA ILE A 9 14.97 -10.77 -16.35
C ILE A 9 13.95 -11.86 -16.06
N LYS A 10 13.28 -11.77 -14.91
CA LYS A 10 12.21 -12.69 -14.54
C LYS A 10 10.97 -11.96 -14.02
N THR A 11 9.82 -12.59 -14.19
CA THR A 11 8.56 -12.18 -13.56
C THR A 11 8.47 -12.80 -12.17
N ILE A 12 8.09 -11.99 -11.18
CA ILE A 12 7.96 -12.38 -9.78
C ILE A 12 6.58 -12.02 -9.26
N GLN A 13 6.17 -12.70 -8.19
CA GLN A 13 4.97 -12.36 -7.43
C GLN A 13 5.40 -11.80 -6.07
N LEU A 14 4.90 -10.62 -5.74
CA LEU A 14 5.13 -10.01 -4.44
C LEU A 14 4.07 -10.50 -3.44
N ASN A 15 4.49 -10.70 -2.20
CA ASN A 15 3.59 -10.99 -1.09
C ASN A 15 2.73 -9.76 -0.81
N ASN A 16 1.41 -9.94 -0.84
CA ASN A 16 0.45 -8.88 -0.53
C ASN A 16 0.66 -8.34 0.88
N LEU A 17 0.38 -7.04 1.07
CA LEU A 17 0.28 -6.49 2.41
C LEU A 17 -1.18 -6.52 2.83
N GLU A 18 -1.43 -7.28 3.89
CA GLU A 18 -2.73 -7.32 4.55
C GLU A 18 -3.05 -5.96 5.23
N ARG A 19 -4.11 -5.98 6.03
CA ARG A 19 -4.71 -4.82 6.67
C ARG A 19 -3.70 -4.03 7.52
N PHE A 20 -3.43 -2.80 7.10
CA PHE A 20 -2.60 -1.83 7.79
C PHE A 20 -3.47 -0.71 8.36
N TYR A 21 -3.28 -0.43 9.65
CA TYR A 21 -4.00 0.59 10.40
C TYR A 21 -3.07 1.79 10.62
N PRO A 22 -3.30 2.94 9.98
CA PRO A 22 -2.54 4.15 10.27
C PRO A 22 -2.81 4.61 11.70
N GLU A 23 -1.79 5.17 12.34
CA GLU A 23 -1.93 5.75 13.66
C GLU A 23 -2.77 7.03 13.59
N PHE A 24 -3.56 7.29 14.61
CA PHE A 24 -4.25 8.58 14.72
C PHE A 24 -3.23 9.66 15.03
N VAL A 25 -3.19 10.67 14.17
CA VAL A 25 -2.34 11.84 14.35
C VAL A 25 -3.18 13.05 13.97
N GLY A 26 -3.72 13.75 14.95
CA GLY A 26 -4.65 14.84 14.68
C GLY A 26 -5.46 15.29 15.89
N GLY A 27 -6.33 16.27 15.62
CA GLY A 27 -7.47 16.59 16.49
C GLY A 27 -8.67 15.71 16.16
N GLY A 28 -9.76 15.90 16.88
CA GLY A 28 -10.99 15.12 16.74
C GLY A 28 -11.05 13.88 17.63
N ASP A 29 -12.18 13.17 17.58
CA ASP A 29 -12.49 12.04 18.44
C ASP A 29 -12.17 10.67 17.82
N ARG A 30 -11.61 10.66 16.60
CA ARG A 30 -11.24 9.45 15.81
C ARG A 30 -12.43 8.74 15.19
N GLU A 31 -13.63 9.27 15.36
CA GLU A 31 -14.86 8.75 14.77
C GLU A 31 -15.05 9.30 13.35
N LEU A 32 -15.69 8.51 12.49
CA LEU A 32 -16.05 8.94 11.14
C LEU A 32 -17.57 9.00 10.92
N ASP A 33 -18.36 8.22 11.68
CA ASP A 33 -19.84 8.21 11.82
C ASP A 33 -20.68 8.73 10.61
N GLY A 34 -20.48 8.18 9.42
CA GLY A 34 -21.24 8.53 8.21
C GLY A 34 -20.71 9.77 7.48
N HIS A 35 -19.50 10.19 7.81
CA HIS A 35 -18.75 11.27 7.18
C HIS A 35 -17.51 10.74 6.46
N GLY A 36 -17.38 9.42 6.39
CA GLY A 36 -16.40 8.72 5.57
C GLY A 36 -14.98 8.87 6.07
N PRO A 37 -14.08 8.03 5.55
CA PRO A 37 -12.72 8.45 5.34
C PRO A 37 -12.52 8.89 3.89
N LYS A 38 -11.91 10.06 3.73
CA LYS A 38 -11.02 10.30 2.59
C LYS A 38 -9.70 9.60 2.87
N ILE A 39 -9.27 8.74 1.96
CA ILE A 39 -8.04 7.95 2.08
C ILE A 39 -7.11 8.30 0.92
N MET A 40 -5.84 8.52 1.25
CA MET A 40 -4.76 8.69 0.28
C MET A 40 -3.67 7.66 0.57
N VAL A 41 -3.21 6.97 -0.47
CA VAL A 41 -2.18 5.94 -0.37
C VAL A 41 -1.11 6.15 -1.43
N ASN A 42 0.14 6.05 -1.00
CA ASN A 42 1.30 5.96 -1.86
C ASN A 42 2.04 4.65 -1.55
N VAL A 43 2.31 3.85 -2.57
CA VAL A 43 3.07 2.59 -2.47
C VAL A 43 4.29 2.70 -3.37
N ILE A 44 5.45 2.36 -2.82
CA ILE A 44 6.74 2.31 -3.52
C ILE A 44 7.35 0.95 -3.25
N ILE A 45 7.79 0.26 -4.30
CA ILE A 45 8.62 -0.95 -4.19
C ILE A 45 10.05 -0.64 -4.62
N TYR A 46 11.02 -1.22 -3.93
CA TYR A 46 12.44 -1.00 -4.22
C TYR A 46 13.28 -2.23 -3.86
N PRO A 47 14.36 -2.49 -4.62
CA PRO A 47 15.29 -3.56 -4.30
C PRO A 47 16.17 -3.19 -3.10
N ASP A 48 16.45 -4.19 -2.27
CA ASP A 48 17.37 -4.16 -1.14
C ASP A 48 18.16 -5.47 -1.14
N GLU A 49 19.27 -5.44 -1.90
CA GLU A 49 20.13 -6.57 -2.27
C GLU A 49 19.34 -7.79 -2.79
N TYR A 50 18.99 -8.72 -1.91
CA TYR A 50 18.30 -9.97 -2.23
C TYR A 50 16.78 -9.87 -2.09
N THR A 51 16.24 -8.70 -1.76
CA THR A 51 14.83 -8.53 -1.46
C THR A 51 14.20 -7.40 -2.26
N ILE A 52 12.88 -7.47 -2.43
CA ILE A 52 12.08 -6.28 -2.74
C ILE A 52 11.37 -5.88 -1.46
N ARG A 53 11.52 -4.62 -1.08
CA ARG A 53 10.77 -3.99 -0.01
C ARG A 53 9.65 -3.13 -0.57
N ALA A 54 8.53 -3.08 0.14
CA ALA A 54 7.44 -2.19 -0.15
C ALA A 54 7.28 -1.19 1.00
N ARG A 55 7.30 0.09 0.66
CA ARG A 55 6.87 1.17 1.53
C ARG A 55 5.49 1.62 1.14
N MET A 56 4.54 1.56 2.07
CA MET A 56 3.21 2.13 1.90
C MET A 56 3.03 3.27 2.89
N ASN A 57 2.63 4.44 2.40
CA ASN A 57 2.21 5.59 3.20
C ASN A 57 0.69 5.72 3.07
N VAL A 58 -0.01 5.85 4.19
CA VAL A 58 -1.47 6.00 4.25
C VAL A 58 -1.82 7.25 5.02
N PHE A 59 -2.72 8.05 4.47
CA PHE A 59 -3.37 9.16 5.15
C PHE A 59 -4.88 8.98 5.11
N ILE A 60 -5.54 9.18 6.25
CA ILE A 60 -6.99 9.07 6.43
C ILE A 60 -7.48 10.38 7.04
N GLN A 61 -8.60 10.89 6.54
CA GLN A 61 -9.20 12.13 7.00
C GLN A 61 -10.72 12.02 6.97
N GLU A 62 -11.37 12.43 8.06
CA GLU A 62 -12.81 12.63 8.08
C GLU A 62 -13.22 13.82 7.18
N THR A 63 -14.29 13.65 6.39
CA THR A 63 -14.61 14.64 5.35
C THR A 63 -15.53 15.79 5.80
N LYS A 64 -16.21 15.68 6.95
CA LYS A 64 -17.25 16.65 7.36
C LYS A 64 -17.18 17.17 8.80
N SER A 65 -16.84 16.36 9.80
CA SER A 65 -16.75 16.82 11.20
C SER A 65 -15.30 17.17 11.58
N ASP A 66 -14.98 17.09 12.87
CA ASP A 66 -13.84 17.56 13.68
C ASP A 66 -12.40 17.40 13.15
N TRP A 67 -12.25 17.09 11.87
CA TRP A 67 -11.01 16.89 11.13
C TRP A 67 -10.15 15.81 11.78
N SER A 68 -10.80 14.74 12.25
CA SER A 68 -10.14 13.50 12.64
C SER A 68 -9.22 13.00 11.51
N THR A 69 -7.92 12.90 11.81
CA THR A 69 -6.89 12.46 10.85
C THR A 69 -6.03 11.32 11.38
N GLY A 70 -5.64 10.44 10.47
CA GLY A 70 -4.70 9.36 10.71
C GLY A 70 -3.61 9.34 9.65
N PHE A 71 -2.41 8.99 10.06
CA PHE A 71 -1.28 8.79 9.17
C PHE A 71 -0.46 7.62 9.68
N GLY A 72 0.06 6.85 8.74
CA GLY A 72 1.02 5.81 9.06
C GLY A 72 1.78 5.40 7.82
N TYR A 73 2.90 4.74 8.06
CA TYR A 73 3.60 4.04 7.01
C TYR A 73 4.00 2.64 7.48
N ILE A 74 4.19 1.76 6.51
CA ILE A 74 4.77 0.44 6.72
C ILE A 74 5.87 0.21 5.70
N ASP A 75 6.93 -0.45 6.13
CA ASP A 75 8.07 -0.81 5.30
C ASP A 75 8.38 -2.30 5.51
N LYS A 76 8.03 -3.13 4.53
CA LYS A 76 8.07 -4.59 4.64
C LYS A 76 8.78 -5.24 3.46
N GLU A 77 9.49 -6.33 3.75
CA GLU A 77 9.91 -7.28 2.71
C GLU A 77 8.68 -7.92 2.08
N VAL A 78 8.56 -7.82 0.76
CA VAL A 78 7.45 -8.40 -0.03
C VAL A 78 7.92 -9.43 -1.02
N TYR A 79 9.23 -9.58 -1.23
CA TYR A 79 9.79 -10.66 -2.02
C TYR A 79 11.25 -10.89 -1.63
N ARG A 80 11.69 -12.15 -1.75
CA ARG A 80 13.09 -12.56 -1.57
C ARG A 80 13.54 -13.38 -2.76
N ASN A 81 14.76 -13.09 -3.18
CA ASN A 81 15.43 -13.71 -4.30
C ASN A 81 16.67 -14.48 -3.85
N ASP A 82 17.06 -15.50 -4.63
CA ASP A 82 18.28 -16.28 -4.39
C ASP A 82 19.54 -15.54 -4.85
N LYS A 83 19.38 -14.59 -5.79
CA LYS A 83 20.46 -13.77 -6.34
C LYS A 83 20.24 -12.29 -6.05
N PRO A 84 21.31 -11.46 -6.04
CA PRO A 84 21.13 -10.04 -5.86
C PRO A 84 20.30 -9.46 -7.01
N ILE A 85 19.36 -8.60 -6.63
CA ILE A 85 18.46 -7.90 -7.53
C ILE A 85 19.16 -6.61 -7.97
N LEU A 86 19.33 -6.44 -9.27
CA LEU A 86 19.90 -5.23 -9.86
C LEU A 86 18.89 -4.09 -9.84
N ARG A 87 17.67 -4.37 -10.30
CA ARG A 87 16.58 -3.40 -10.37
C ARG A 87 15.24 -4.06 -10.61
N ILE A 88 14.18 -3.29 -10.37
CA ILE A 88 12.83 -3.58 -10.85
C ILE A 88 12.71 -3.02 -12.27
N VAL A 89 12.08 -3.78 -13.16
CA VAL A 89 11.86 -3.40 -14.55
C VAL A 89 10.44 -2.88 -14.71
N GLY A 90 10.30 -1.58 -14.97
CA GLY A 90 9.01 -0.91 -15.13
C GLY A 90 8.71 0.04 -13.99
N SER A 91 7.42 0.25 -13.72
CA SER A 91 6.95 1.12 -12.62
C SER A 91 7.33 0.53 -11.27
N THR A 92 7.68 1.42 -10.33
CA THR A 92 8.00 1.06 -8.94
C THR A 92 7.02 1.68 -7.95
N GLU A 93 5.99 2.37 -8.44
CA GLU A 93 5.08 3.13 -7.60
C GLU A 93 3.61 3.00 -8.02
N SER A 94 2.73 3.19 -7.04
CA SER A 94 1.29 3.36 -7.22
C SER A 94 0.80 4.43 -6.26
N HIS A 95 -0.11 5.27 -6.74
CA HIS A 95 -0.75 6.32 -5.97
C HIS A 95 -2.26 6.21 -6.14
N TYR A 96 -3.00 6.36 -5.05
CA TYR A 96 -4.45 6.40 -5.13
C TYR A 96 -5.05 7.27 -4.03
N ALA A 97 -6.14 7.96 -4.37
CA ALA A 97 -6.94 8.71 -3.42
C ALA A 97 -8.42 8.42 -3.66
N ILE A 98 -9.16 8.26 -2.57
CA ILE A 98 -10.58 7.97 -2.60
C ILE A 98 -11.30 8.73 -1.51
N ASP A 99 -12.50 9.22 -1.83
CA ASP A 99 -13.48 9.65 -0.85
C ASP A 99 -14.54 8.55 -0.77
N MET A 100 -14.64 7.89 0.39
CA MET A 100 -15.64 6.85 0.61
C MET A 100 -17.02 7.44 0.94
N GLY A 101 -17.11 8.75 1.20
CA GLY A 101 -18.33 9.39 1.69
C GLY A 101 -18.87 8.68 2.93
N GLY A 102 -20.16 8.88 3.26
CA GLY A 102 -20.80 8.20 4.39
C GLY A 102 -21.14 6.73 4.14
N THR A 103 -20.27 5.96 3.49
CA THR A 103 -20.47 4.51 3.30
C THR A 103 -19.71 3.72 4.37
N HIS A 104 -20.47 3.04 5.24
CA HIS A 104 -20.00 2.35 6.45
C HIS A 104 -19.35 0.97 6.21
N ASP A 105 -18.61 0.75 5.12
CA ASP A 105 -18.10 -0.59 4.78
C ASP A 105 -16.77 -0.56 4.02
N SER A 106 -16.31 -1.74 3.61
CA SER A 106 -15.13 -1.94 2.80
C SER A 106 -15.35 -1.59 1.33
N ARG A 107 -14.30 -1.10 0.68
CA ARG A 107 -14.30 -0.84 -0.76
C ARG A 107 -13.04 -1.40 -1.40
N VAL A 108 -13.24 -2.23 -2.42
CA VAL A 108 -12.17 -2.72 -3.29
C VAL A 108 -12.06 -1.83 -4.52
N VAL A 109 -10.83 -1.45 -4.86
CA VAL A 109 -10.51 -0.64 -6.04
C VAL A 109 -9.46 -1.37 -6.86
N ALA A 110 -9.82 -1.70 -8.10
CA ALA A 110 -8.89 -2.23 -9.08
C ALA A 110 -8.13 -1.09 -9.79
N MET A 111 -6.81 -1.21 -9.83
CA MET A 111 -5.93 -0.28 -10.51
C MET A 111 -5.71 -0.74 -11.95
N LYS A 112 -5.48 0.24 -12.85
CA LYS A 112 -5.16 -0.03 -14.26
C LYS A 112 -3.65 -0.05 -14.51
N ASP A 113 -2.88 0.55 -13.63
CA ASP A 113 -1.45 0.80 -13.76
C ASP A 113 -0.74 0.88 -12.40
N GLY A 114 0.59 0.82 -12.46
CA GLY A 114 1.48 0.83 -11.30
C GLY A 114 1.81 -0.57 -10.78
N VAL A 115 2.21 -0.65 -9.52
CA VAL A 115 2.67 -1.88 -8.87
C VAL A 115 1.59 -2.57 -8.04
N VAL A 116 0.53 -1.85 -7.70
CA VAL A 116 -0.65 -2.38 -6.98
C VAL A 116 -1.73 -2.72 -7.99
N LYS A 117 -2.28 -3.93 -7.89
CA LYS A 117 -3.45 -4.39 -8.64
C LYS A 117 -4.75 -3.98 -7.97
N ASN A 118 -4.86 -4.19 -6.67
CA ASN A 118 -6.06 -3.86 -5.91
C ASN A 118 -5.70 -3.16 -4.60
N TYR A 119 -6.47 -2.14 -4.25
CA TYR A 119 -6.57 -1.65 -2.87
C TYR A 119 -7.86 -2.15 -2.25
N THR A 120 -7.82 -2.51 -0.98
CA THR A 120 -9.02 -2.65 -0.16
C THR A 120 -8.96 -1.64 0.97
N PHE A 121 -9.99 -0.82 1.06
CA PHE A 121 -10.16 0.20 2.08
C PHE A 121 -11.23 -0.22 3.07
N TRP A 122 -11.04 0.07 4.35
CA TRP A 122 -12.07 -0.04 5.38
C TRP A 122 -12.14 1.28 6.14
N GLY A 123 -13.35 1.65 6.59
CA GLY A 123 -13.60 2.75 7.51
C GLY A 123 -15.09 3.04 7.61
N ASP A 124 -15.41 4.18 8.21
CA ASP A 124 -16.75 4.70 8.45
C ASP A 124 -17.64 3.78 9.33
N ARG A 125 -17.05 3.07 10.30
CA ARG A 125 -17.82 2.36 11.32
C ARG A 125 -18.23 3.31 12.45
N LYS A 126 -19.16 2.85 13.28
CA LYS A 126 -19.49 3.53 14.55
C LYS A 126 -18.34 3.41 15.57
N GLY A 127 -18.15 4.46 16.36
CA GLY A 127 -17.11 4.58 17.37
C GLY A 127 -15.74 4.88 16.78
N ASP A 128 -14.69 4.76 17.61
CA ASP A 128 -13.30 4.92 17.17
C ASP A 128 -13.02 4.13 15.91
N ASP A 129 -12.60 4.85 14.87
CA ASP A 129 -12.33 4.27 13.57
C ASP A 129 -10.85 4.42 13.20
N ILE A 130 -10.33 5.65 13.24
CA ILE A 130 -8.93 5.91 12.95
C ILE A 130 -8.04 5.23 14.01
N GLY A 131 -7.05 4.46 13.56
CA GLY A 131 -6.14 3.71 14.44
C GLY A 131 -6.72 2.44 15.04
N SER A 132 -7.93 2.01 14.65
CA SER A 132 -8.51 0.76 15.15
C SER A 132 -9.33 -0.05 14.13
N TYR A 133 -9.89 0.60 13.10
CA TYR A 133 -10.63 -0.06 12.03
C TYR A 133 -10.31 0.51 10.65
N SER A 134 -10.23 1.84 10.53
CA SER A 134 -9.85 2.49 9.29
C SER A 134 -8.48 2.02 8.84
N SER A 135 -8.40 1.45 7.65
CA SER A 135 -7.22 0.69 7.22
C SER A 135 -7.20 0.41 5.73
N VAL A 136 -6.03 -0.04 5.27
CA VAL A 136 -5.75 -0.34 3.87
C VAL A 136 -5.09 -1.71 3.76
N ALA A 137 -5.48 -2.51 2.79
CA ALA A 137 -4.74 -3.66 2.30
C ALA A 137 -4.45 -3.48 0.82
N LEU A 138 -3.42 -4.15 0.32
CA LEU A 138 -3.02 -4.09 -1.09
C LEU A 138 -2.73 -5.48 -1.63
N GLU A 139 -3.08 -5.65 -2.91
CA GLU A 139 -2.64 -6.77 -3.73
C GLU A 139 -1.73 -6.24 -4.82
N PHE A 140 -0.53 -6.81 -4.97
CA PHE A 140 0.42 -6.37 -5.99
C PHE A 140 0.05 -6.88 -7.39
N ASP A 141 0.54 -6.20 -8.42
CA ASP A 141 0.49 -6.70 -9.80
C ASP A 141 1.24 -8.04 -9.90
N PRO A 142 0.67 -9.09 -10.52
CA PRO A 142 1.32 -10.39 -10.63
C PRO A 142 2.45 -10.43 -11.68
N ASN A 143 2.68 -9.34 -12.42
CA ASN A 143 3.64 -9.25 -13.52
C ASN A 143 4.82 -8.33 -13.21
N ILE A 144 5.16 -8.13 -11.94
CA ILE A 144 6.37 -7.40 -11.56
C ILE A 144 7.58 -8.12 -12.12
N LYS A 145 8.50 -7.37 -12.75
CA LYS A 145 9.72 -7.90 -13.34
C LYS A 145 10.93 -7.37 -12.60
N ILE A 146 11.91 -8.23 -12.40
CA ILE A 146 13.22 -7.84 -11.85
C ILE A 146 14.33 -8.28 -12.79
N GLU A 147 15.41 -7.52 -12.78
CA GLU A 147 16.70 -7.92 -13.32
C GLU A 147 17.59 -8.37 -12.16
N GLU A 148 18.18 -9.55 -12.26
CA GLU A 148 19.09 -10.14 -11.28
C GLU A 148 20.44 -10.49 -11.92
N PHE A 149 21.47 -10.69 -11.10
CA PHE A 149 22.78 -11.18 -11.55
C PHE A 149 22.75 -12.65 -12.02
#